data_AF-A0AB39TUT6-F1
#
_entry.id   AF-A0AB39TUT6-F1
#
_cell.length_a   1.000
_cell.length_b   1.000
_cell.length_c   1.000
_cell.angle_alpha   90.00
_cell.angle_beta   90.00
_cell.angle_gamma   90.00
#
_symmetry.space_group_name_H-M   'P 1'
#
loop_
_entity.id
_entity.type
_entity.pdbx_description
1 polymer ?
#
loop_
_entity_poly.entity_id
_entity_poly.type
_entity_poly.pdbx_seq_one_letter_code
_entity_poly.pdbx_strand_id
1 'polypeptide(L)'
;MFHLRITHDDITTDREWAWAANRWRCGSSWIAPYRHDLTEQTALTDGIHTAFISAVRLAGTTPGRPEIEQVSPASYGRRIREIRASRGDWVTVEISPGQAIRIKTGPECTAPQYLAAQDGVLHGSWDLMNLRDHQDHNRLDHLAVTRHLALRARYTAATFWQDIRLLTERSTAHFGQDGPLIIQFPEAAEHSRARSLQDGADPVPLFLDLLSRSLSRIPWKGSRTAVQLSGGMDSTVVALALRTAPQGAGVTAGTVILDAERGVQQSERRSLILEYIASGWSSVTVRATDHLPYGPTSRYSRRTWISPYQDIYADALDTLSGRFTDHGVRAVFTGIGGDELMATTEAEDHGGWGGFERADTPPWLGPAAKAVLPDIDTAITPAAVVPETSLMAKTVCGPAFMRRGIWPVHPLTDPLLVRFCEWTPLEWREKKRLLREVIGRTGMPPQVARPPIAENFRQIITVAMRQHGVPRIRTILDAGSPLIEARLIAPDGLATVADRLEAGTPVDGDHEVVFALLADSALVQR
;
A
#
# COMPACT_ATOMS: atom_id res chain seq x y z
N MET A 1 11.74 -3.04 7.71
CA MET A 1 10.62 -2.25 8.24
C MET A 1 10.79 -2.15 9.74
N PHE A 2 10.73 -0.94 10.30
CA PHE A 2 11.09 -0.72 11.71
C PHE A 2 10.07 0.16 12.42
N HIS A 3 9.93 -0.07 13.72
CA HIS A 3 9.70 1.00 14.68
C HIS A 3 11.06 1.44 15.23
N LEU A 4 11.30 2.73 15.39
CA LEU A 4 12.56 3.21 15.94
C LEU A 4 12.39 4.52 16.71
N ARG A 5 13.30 4.71 17.65
CA ARG A 5 13.58 5.97 18.33
C ARG A 5 15.10 6.07 18.46
N ILE A 6 15.72 7.10 17.90
CA ILE A 6 17.18 7.24 17.92
C ILE A 6 17.55 8.69 18.24
N THR A 7 18.45 8.88 19.21
CA THR A 7 19.09 10.17 19.52
C THR A 7 20.59 10.06 19.28
N HIS A 8 21.21 11.17 18.84
CA HIS A 8 22.66 11.26 18.67
C HIS A 8 23.43 11.12 19.99
N ASP A 9 22.81 11.44 21.13
CA ASP A 9 23.43 11.29 22.46
C ASP A 9 23.79 9.83 22.79
N ASP A 10 23.11 8.87 22.15
CA ASP A 10 23.40 7.44 22.32
C ASP A 10 24.34 6.89 21.25
N ILE A 11 24.69 7.68 20.22
CA ILE A 11 25.53 7.24 19.10
C ILE A 11 26.98 7.68 19.35
N THR A 12 27.65 6.96 20.24
CA THR A 12 29.01 7.27 20.69
C THR A 12 29.93 6.06 20.54
N THR A 13 31.24 6.25 20.61
CA THR A 13 32.22 5.17 20.51
C THR A 13 32.33 4.30 21.77
N ASP A 14 31.83 4.79 22.91
CA ASP A 14 31.84 4.10 24.21
C ASP A 14 30.56 3.30 24.48
N ARG A 15 29.55 3.41 23.61
CA ARG A 15 28.30 2.67 23.74
C ARG A 15 28.10 1.70 22.59
N GLU A 16 27.78 0.47 22.94
CA GLU A 16 27.52 -0.58 21.96
C GLU A 16 26.03 -0.83 21.81
N TRP A 17 25.62 -1.06 20.56
CA TRP A 17 24.30 -1.61 20.29
C TRP A 17 24.26 -3.07 20.72
N ALA A 18 23.13 -3.50 21.28
CA ALA A 18 22.90 -4.90 21.62
C ALA A 18 21.49 -5.32 21.23
N TRP A 19 21.34 -6.57 20.80
CA TRP A 19 20.03 -7.19 20.64
C TRP A 19 19.45 -7.55 22.01
N ALA A 20 18.30 -6.98 22.36
CA ALA A 20 17.63 -7.20 23.63
C ALA A 20 16.13 -7.50 23.42
N ALA A 21 15.73 -8.73 23.76
CA ALA A 21 14.39 -9.30 23.60
C ALA A 21 13.87 -9.32 22.15
N ASN A 22 13.51 -8.16 21.61
CA ASN A 22 12.89 -7.99 20.30
C ASN A 22 13.33 -6.73 19.55
N ARG A 23 14.38 -6.04 20.02
CA ARG A 23 14.88 -4.79 19.43
C ARG A 23 16.38 -4.64 19.68
N TRP A 24 17.05 -3.91 18.80
CA TRP A 24 18.39 -3.39 19.08
C TRP A 24 18.28 -2.18 20.01
N ARG A 25 19.18 -2.06 20.98
CA ARG A 25 19.21 -0.95 21.95
C ARG A 25 20.61 -0.40 22.12
N CYS A 26 20.70 0.92 22.29
CA CYS A 26 21.87 1.64 22.76
C CYS A 26 21.38 2.82 23.62
N GLY A 27 21.65 2.81 24.92
CA GLY A 27 21.11 3.81 25.85
C GLY A 27 19.58 3.94 25.78
N SER A 28 19.10 5.15 25.44
CA SER A 28 17.67 5.44 25.25
C SER A 28 17.15 5.10 23.84
N SER A 29 18.05 4.87 22.90
CA SER A 29 17.78 4.59 21.50
C SER A 29 17.44 3.11 21.30
N TRP A 30 16.54 2.84 20.38
CA TRP A 30 16.12 1.50 20.03
C TRP A 30 15.60 1.39 18.60
N ILE A 31 15.77 0.22 18.01
CA ILE A 31 15.26 -0.14 16.68
C ILE A 31 14.58 -1.51 16.80
N ALA A 32 13.28 -1.56 16.57
CA ALA A 32 12.47 -2.77 16.64
C ALA A 32 11.99 -3.16 15.24
N PRO A 33 12.48 -4.27 14.66
CA PRO A 33 12.00 -4.75 13.37
C PRO A 33 10.59 -5.33 13.47
N TYR A 34 9.80 -5.21 12.39
CA TYR A 34 8.60 -6.03 12.25
C TYR A 34 9.02 -7.50 12.07
N ARG A 35 8.61 -8.36 13.01
CA ARG A 35 9.00 -9.78 13.04
C ARG A 35 7.92 -10.63 12.39
N HIS A 36 8.28 -11.34 11.33
CA HIS A 36 7.39 -12.24 10.62
C HIS A 36 8.15 -13.38 9.92
N ASP A 37 7.52 -14.55 9.73
CA ASP A 37 8.12 -15.75 9.13
C ASP A 37 8.65 -15.53 7.70
N LEU A 38 8.09 -14.55 6.98
CA LEU A 38 8.48 -14.14 5.62
C LEU A 38 9.46 -12.95 5.57
N THR A 39 9.92 -12.50 6.73
CA THR A 39 10.91 -11.43 6.84
C THR A 39 12.12 -11.97 7.60
N GLU A 40 13.26 -11.32 7.42
CA GLU A 40 14.44 -11.59 8.21
C GLU A 40 15.09 -10.29 8.68
N GLN A 41 15.88 -10.42 9.73
CA GLN A 41 16.54 -9.31 10.39
C GLN A 41 18.01 -9.66 10.57
N THR A 42 18.90 -8.73 10.24
CA THR A 42 20.32 -8.88 10.49
C THR A 42 20.93 -7.54 10.89
N ALA A 43 21.97 -7.61 11.70
CA ALA A 43 22.77 -6.46 12.07
C ALA A 43 24.26 -6.76 11.84
N LEU A 44 24.95 -5.80 11.22
CA LEU A 44 26.37 -5.89 10.90
C LEU A 44 27.08 -4.70 11.54
N THR A 45 28.28 -4.90 12.06
CA THR A 45 29.15 -3.81 12.51
C THR A 45 30.60 -4.08 12.13
N ASP A 46 31.34 -3.02 11.78
CA ASP A 46 32.80 -3.09 11.60
C ASP A 46 33.58 -2.46 12.76
N GLY A 47 32.89 -2.20 13.88
CA GLY A 47 33.42 -1.51 15.06
C GLY A 47 33.21 0.00 15.03
N ILE A 48 32.90 0.59 13.87
CA ILE A 48 32.63 2.04 13.72
C ILE A 48 31.22 2.25 13.15
N HIS A 49 30.90 1.55 12.07
CA HIS A 49 29.63 1.62 11.37
C HIS A 49 28.77 0.44 11.79
N THR A 50 27.49 0.69 12.06
CA THR A 50 26.52 -0.36 12.35
C THR A 50 25.31 -0.24 11.42
N ALA A 51 24.96 -1.33 10.75
CA ALA A 51 23.79 -1.42 9.90
C ALA A 51 22.78 -2.39 10.50
N PHE A 52 21.53 -1.94 10.63
CA PHE A 52 20.37 -2.76 10.98
C PHE A 52 19.52 -2.95 9.75
N ILE A 53 19.20 -4.20 9.44
CA ILE A 53 18.57 -4.56 8.17
C ILE A 53 17.33 -5.40 8.48
N SER A 54 16.23 -5.05 7.83
CA SER A 54 15.00 -5.84 7.82
C SER A 54 14.55 -5.98 6.38
N ALA A 55 14.43 -7.22 5.92
CA ALA A 55 14.15 -7.53 4.52
C ALA A 55 13.19 -8.71 4.38
N VAL A 56 12.59 -8.85 3.20
CA VAL A 56 11.87 -10.08 2.85
C VAL A 56 12.84 -11.24 2.78
N ARG A 57 12.44 -12.38 3.34
CA ARG A 57 13.25 -13.60 3.34
C ARG A 57 13.21 -14.27 1.98
N LEU A 58 14.35 -14.75 1.51
CA LEU A 58 14.45 -15.53 0.28
C LEU A 58 14.19 -17.02 0.54
N ALA A 59 13.52 -17.68 -0.40
CA ALA A 59 13.37 -19.13 -0.37
C ALA A 59 14.73 -19.82 -0.49
N GLY A 60 14.91 -20.92 0.25
CA GLY A 60 16.15 -21.69 0.24
C GLY A 60 17.32 -21.06 1.02
N THR A 61 17.15 -19.87 1.62
CA THR A 61 18.19 -19.26 2.46
C THR A 61 17.96 -19.51 3.95
N THR A 62 19.07 -19.59 4.68
CA THR A 62 19.07 -19.54 6.15
C THR A 62 18.63 -18.14 6.59
N PRO A 63 17.65 -18.02 7.50
CA PRO A 63 17.24 -16.71 8.02
C PRO A 63 18.43 -15.96 8.63
N GLY A 64 18.50 -14.67 8.35
CA GLY A 64 19.36 -13.74 9.09
C GLY A 64 19.11 -13.82 10.60
N ARG A 65 20.17 -13.61 11.37
CA ARG A 65 20.14 -13.54 12.83
C ARG A 65 20.15 -12.08 13.27
N PRO A 66 19.31 -11.69 14.25
CA PRO A 66 19.26 -10.30 14.70
C PRO A 66 20.44 -9.92 15.60
N GLU A 67 21.21 -10.88 16.13
CA GLU A 67 22.46 -10.58 16.82
C GLU A 67 23.43 -9.81 15.92
N ILE A 68 24.20 -8.90 16.51
CA ILE A 68 25.15 -8.07 15.76
C ILE A 68 26.36 -8.90 15.38
N GLU A 69 26.58 -9.06 14.08
CA GLU A 69 27.76 -9.73 13.54
C GLU A 69 28.89 -8.72 13.33
N GLN A 70 30.03 -8.98 13.98
CA GLN A 70 31.28 -8.26 13.75
C GLN A 70 31.89 -8.70 12.42
N VAL A 71 32.16 -7.75 11.52
CA VAL A 71 32.74 -7.98 10.19
C VAL A 71 33.90 -7.04 9.93
N SER A 72 34.76 -7.35 8.97
CA SER A 72 35.79 -6.40 8.53
C SER A 72 35.16 -5.21 7.79
N PRO A 73 35.79 -4.01 7.80
CA PRO A 73 35.29 -2.85 7.06
C PRO A 73 35.08 -3.13 5.56
N ALA A 74 35.97 -3.91 4.94
CA ALA A 74 35.83 -4.34 3.55
C ALA A 74 34.59 -5.24 3.32
N SER A 75 34.23 -6.06 4.32
CA SER A 75 33.07 -6.95 4.25
C SER A 75 31.75 -6.24 4.56
N TYR A 76 31.77 -5.20 5.40
CA TYR A 76 30.59 -4.43 5.78
C TYR A 76 29.84 -3.88 4.57
N GLY A 77 30.52 -3.06 3.76
CA GLY A 77 29.92 -2.46 2.56
C GLY A 77 29.53 -3.49 1.50
N ARG A 78 30.31 -4.57 1.35
CA ARG A 78 30.00 -5.65 0.40
C ARG A 78 28.70 -6.37 0.77
N ARG A 79 28.56 -6.80 2.03
CA ARG A 79 27.38 -7.54 2.51
C ARG A 79 26.10 -6.72 2.43
N ILE A 80 26.17 -5.42 2.78
CA ILE A 80 25.01 -4.53 2.64
C ILE A 80 24.58 -4.45 1.16
N ARG A 81 25.53 -4.32 0.22
CA ARG A 81 25.21 -4.32 -1.22
C ARG A 81 24.63 -5.64 -1.70
N GLU A 82 25.18 -6.77 -1.28
CA GLU A 82 24.67 -8.12 -1.62
C GLU A 82 23.23 -8.30 -1.13
N ILE A 83 22.91 -7.87 0.10
CA ILE A 83 21.55 -7.96 0.64
C ILE A 83 20.59 -7.09 -0.18
N ARG A 84 20.99 -5.85 -0.47
CA ARG A 84 20.18 -4.89 -1.24
C ARG A 84 19.95 -5.33 -2.69
N ALA A 85 20.91 -6.02 -3.30
CA ALA A 85 20.83 -6.50 -4.68
C ALA A 85 20.02 -7.79 -4.83
N SER A 86 20.03 -8.66 -3.81
CA SER A 86 19.34 -9.95 -3.84
C SER A 86 17.86 -9.89 -3.44
N ARG A 87 17.43 -8.80 -2.79
CA ARG A 87 16.08 -8.64 -2.25
C ARG A 87 15.43 -7.37 -2.79
N GLY A 88 14.17 -7.46 -3.22
CA GLY A 88 13.43 -6.29 -3.68
C GLY A 88 12.83 -5.46 -2.55
N ASP A 89 12.49 -6.07 -1.42
CA ASP A 89 11.94 -5.37 -0.27
C ASP A 89 12.86 -5.45 0.96
N TRP A 90 13.32 -4.28 1.39
CA TRP A 90 14.20 -4.12 2.55
C TRP A 90 14.17 -2.68 3.07
N VAL A 91 14.51 -2.52 4.34
CA VAL A 91 14.86 -1.25 4.97
C VAL A 91 16.16 -1.44 5.72
N THR A 92 17.08 -0.49 5.58
CA THR A 92 18.34 -0.43 6.34
C THR A 92 18.38 0.84 7.18
N VAL A 93 18.86 0.74 8.42
CA VAL A 93 19.26 1.86 9.26
C VAL A 93 20.77 1.76 9.45
N GLU A 94 21.53 2.72 8.93
CA GLU A 94 22.98 2.81 9.05
C GLU A 94 23.33 3.93 10.04
N ILE A 95 24.19 3.61 11.00
CA ILE A 95 24.57 4.50 12.11
C ILE A 95 26.10 4.50 12.24
N SER A 96 26.68 5.69 12.42
CA SER A 96 28.09 5.86 12.72
C SER A 96 28.28 7.03 13.70
N PRO A 97 29.15 6.93 14.71
CA PRO A 97 29.46 8.04 15.61
C PRO A 97 29.88 9.31 14.86
N GLY A 98 29.31 10.45 15.27
CA GLY A 98 29.58 11.75 14.66
C GLY A 98 29.06 11.94 13.22
N GLN A 99 28.25 11.02 12.70
CA GLN A 99 27.65 11.11 11.37
C GLN A 99 26.12 11.12 11.43
N ALA A 100 25.48 11.62 10.36
CA ALA A 100 24.04 11.53 10.22
C ALA A 100 23.57 10.07 10.19
N ILE A 101 22.44 9.79 10.86
CA ILE A 101 21.73 8.52 10.74
C ILE A 101 21.18 8.43 9.33
N ARG A 102 21.36 7.28 8.67
CA ARG A 102 20.86 7.03 7.32
C ARG A 102 19.84 5.91 7.30
N ILE A 103 18.65 6.18 6.77
CA ILE A 103 17.62 5.15 6.59
C ILE A 103 17.31 5.03 5.10
N LYS A 104 17.35 3.82 4.55
CA LYS A 104 17.12 3.58 3.13
C LYS A 104 16.15 2.42 2.92
N THR A 105 15.28 2.57 1.92
CA THR A 105 14.29 1.56 1.48
C THR A 105 14.70 0.90 0.16
N GLY A 106 14.19 -0.30 -0.09
CA GLY A 106 14.25 -0.98 -1.38
C GLY A 106 13.21 -0.47 -2.39
N PRO A 107 13.17 -1.05 -3.60
CA PRO A 107 12.18 -0.71 -4.63
C PRO A 107 10.77 -1.25 -4.37
N GLU A 108 10.60 -2.41 -3.73
CA GLU A 108 9.26 -3.04 -3.68
C GLU A 108 8.32 -2.43 -2.62
N CYS A 109 8.87 -1.84 -1.54
CA CYS A 109 8.14 -1.10 -0.49
C CYS A 109 6.81 -1.75 -0.06
N THR A 110 6.80 -3.06 0.23
CA THR A 110 5.60 -3.80 0.66
C THR A 110 4.96 -3.18 1.90
N ALA A 111 5.80 -2.66 2.79
CA ALA A 111 5.38 -1.90 3.95
C ALA A 111 5.97 -0.48 3.85
N PRO A 112 5.18 0.56 4.17
CA PRO A 112 5.71 1.92 4.23
C PRO A 112 6.70 2.08 5.39
N GLN A 113 7.46 3.17 5.37
CA GLN A 113 8.30 3.58 6.47
C GLN A 113 8.14 5.10 6.65
N TYR A 114 7.41 5.49 7.70
CA TYR A 114 7.25 6.89 8.09
C TYR A 114 8.33 7.28 9.07
N LEU A 115 8.74 8.56 9.01
CA LEU A 115 9.76 9.17 9.83
C LEU A 115 9.29 10.53 10.34
N ALA A 116 9.60 10.83 11.59
CA ALA A 116 9.40 12.14 12.21
C ALA A 116 10.63 12.49 13.04
N ALA A 117 10.96 13.78 13.15
CA ALA A 117 12.09 14.24 13.94
C ALA A 117 11.66 15.40 14.83
N GLN A 118 11.96 15.31 16.12
CA GLN A 118 11.61 16.32 17.11
C GLN A 118 12.63 16.31 18.25
N ASP A 119 13.06 17.49 18.69
CA ASP A 119 13.94 17.66 19.86
C ASP A 119 15.22 16.79 19.81
N GLY A 120 15.85 16.70 18.63
CA GLY A 120 17.06 15.90 18.43
C GLY A 120 16.83 14.38 18.38
N VAL A 121 15.58 13.92 18.38
CA VAL A 121 15.20 12.51 18.34
C VAL A 121 14.52 12.16 17.02
N LEU A 122 15.02 11.12 16.35
CA LEU A 122 14.40 10.52 15.17
C LEU A 122 13.45 9.41 15.59
N HIS A 123 12.21 9.51 15.15
CA HIS A 123 11.16 8.51 15.31
C HIS A 123 10.83 7.89 13.95
N GLY A 124 10.47 6.61 13.94
CA GLY A 124 10.02 5.97 12.72
C GLY A 124 9.10 4.79 12.98
N SER A 125 8.18 4.55 12.04
CA SER A 125 7.29 3.39 12.07
C SER A 125 6.84 2.99 10.67
N TRP A 126 6.58 1.69 10.46
CA TRP A 126 5.84 1.23 9.28
C TRP A 126 4.34 1.50 9.33
N ASP A 127 3.84 2.00 10.46
CA ASP A 127 2.45 2.39 10.62
C ASP A 127 2.38 3.81 11.16
N LEU A 128 1.83 4.70 10.33
CA LEU A 128 1.66 6.12 10.58
C LEU A 128 0.99 6.42 11.92
N MET A 129 0.11 5.54 12.38
CA MET A 129 -0.61 5.72 13.66
C MET A 129 0.29 5.60 14.88
N ASN A 130 1.49 5.03 14.75
CA ASN A 130 2.47 5.01 15.84
C ASN A 130 3.28 6.30 15.97
N LEU A 131 3.08 7.27 15.05
CA LEU A 131 3.70 8.59 15.08
C LEU A 131 2.69 9.68 15.51
N ARG A 132 1.64 9.28 16.24
CA ARG A 132 0.54 10.17 16.66
C ARG A 132 1.01 11.43 17.39
N ASP A 133 2.09 11.33 18.17
CA ASP A 133 2.59 12.45 18.98
C ASP A 133 3.22 13.55 18.09
N HIS A 134 3.37 13.28 16.78
CA HIS A 134 3.85 14.21 15.76
C HIS A 134 2.75 14.62 14.76
N GLN A 135 1.48 14.31 15.03
CA GLN A 135 0.34 14.63 14.17
C GLN A 135 -0.34 15.93 14.61
N ASP A 136 0.37 17.06 14.52
CA ASP A 136 -0.19 18.37 14.88
C ASP A 136 -1.15 18.89 13.78
N HIS A 137 -2.43 19.01 14.11
CA HIS A 137 -3.47 19.51 13.20
C HIS A 137 -3.27 20.99 12.83
N ASN A 138 -2.43 21.75 13.54
CA ASN A 138 -2.06 23.12 13.19
C ASN A 138 -0.93 23.17 12.15
N ARG A 139 -0.30 22.03 11.85
CA ARG A 139 0.85 21.92 10.95
C ARG A 139 0.56 20.98 9.78
N LEU A 140 -0.54 21.23 9.09
CA LEU A 140 -0.94 20.47 7.91
C LEU A 140 -0.09 20.85 6.68
N ASP A 141 0.26 19.84 5.87
CA ASP A 141 0.78 20.06 4.53
C ASP A 141 -0.41 20.27 3.58
N HIS A 142 -0.67 21.53 3.23
CA HIS A 142 -1.84 21.91 2.44
C HIS A 142 -1.87 21.21 1.08
N LEU A 143 -0.72 20.96 0.46
CA LEU A 143 -0.64 20.31 -0.84
C LEU A 143 -0.99 18.83 -0.71
N ALA A 144 -0.42 18.13 0.28
CA ALA A 144 -0.71 16.72 0.53
C ALA A 144 -2.19 16.50 0.90
N VAL A 145 -2.78 17.37 1.72
CA VAL A 145 -4.21 17.31 2.05
C VAL A 145 -5.06 17.60 0.82
N THR A 146 -4.69 18.61 0.02
CA THR A 146 -5.43 18.95 -1.21
C THR A 146 -5.43 17.81 -2.22
N ARG A 147 -4.30 17.11 -2.41
CA ARG A 147 -4.23 15.90 -3.25
C ARG A 147 -5.27 14.86 -2.86
N HIS A 148 -5.42 14.62 -1.56
CA HIS A 148 -6.43 13.69 -1.05
C HIS A 148 -7.85 14.20 -1.28
N LEU A 149 -8.14 15.46 -0.90
CA LEU A 149 -9.47 16.04 -1.02
C LEU A 149 -9.94 16.23 -2.47
N ALA A 150 -8.99 16.39 -3.39
CA ALA A 150 -9.22 16.56 -4.83
C ALA A 150 -9.18 15.24 -5.62
N LEU A 151 -9.00 14.09 -4.93
CA LEU A 151 -8.91 12.76 -5.54
C LEU A 151 -7.74 12.62 -6.54
N ARG A 152 -6.68 13.40 -6.29
CA ARG A 152 -5.42 13.43 -7.06
C ARG A 152 -4.26 13.03 -6.16
N ALA A 153 -4.47 12.00 -5.36
CA ALA A 153 -3.45 11.45 -4.48
C ALA A 153 -2.22 11.03 -5.31
N ARG A 154 -1.05 11.19 -4.71
CA ARG A 154 0.26 10.87 -5.29
C ARG A 154 1.09 10.10 -4.27
N TYR A 155 1.93 9.18 -4.73
CA TYR A 155 2.95 8.58 -3.89
C TYR A 155 4.08 9.59 -3.70
N THR A 156 4.15 10.20 -2.51
CA THR A 156 5.16 11.24 -2.23
C THR A 156 5.73 11.09 -0.83
N ALA A 157 6.84 11.79 -0.55
CA ALA A 157 7.38 11.85 0.80
C ALA A 157 6.52 12.70 1.75
N ALA A 158 5.63 13.56 1.24
CA ALA A 158 4.75 14.37 2.06
C ALA A 158 3.61 13.53 2.63
N THR A 159 3.29 13.76 3.90
CA THR A 159 2.05 13.26 4.53
C THR A 159 1.11 14.42 4.80
N PHE A 160 -0.04 14.18 5.44
CA PHE A 160 -0.92 15.27 5.90
C PHE A 160 -0.23 16.23 6.87
N TRP A 161 0.79 15.76 7.59
CA TRP A 161 1.50 16.53 8.60
C TRP A 161 2.88 16.91 8.09
N GLN A 162 3.26 18.18 8.29
CA GLN A 162 4.56 18.69 7.85
C GLN A 162 5.74 17.98 8.52
N ASP A 163 5.52 17.46 9.73
CA ASP A 163 6.55 16.86 10.59
C ASP A 163 6.72 15.36 10.38
N ILE A 164 5.86 14.74 9.55
CA ILE A 164 5.94 13.31 9.22
C ILE A 164 6.20 13.16 7.73
N ARG A 165 7.26 12.41 7.39
CA ARG A 165 7.63 12.08 6.01
C ARG A 165 7.50 10.59 5.75
N LEU A 166 6.98 10.23 4.58
CA LEU A 166 7.07 8.87 4.05
C LEU A 166 8.44 8.69 3.38
N LEU A 167 9.19 7.67 3.78
CA LEU A 167 10.40 7.26 3.08
C LEU A 167 9.99 6.41 1.86
N THR A 168 9.93 7.06 0.71
CA THR A 168 9.48 6.50 -0.57
C THR A 168 10.46 5.45 -1.12
N GLU A 169 10.09 4.76 -2.20
CA GLU A 169 10.94 3.67 -2.74
C GLU A 169 12.36 4.15 -3.08
N ARG A 170 13.36 3.31 -2.79
CA ARG A 170 14.80 3.56 -2.98
C ARG A 170 15.37 4.84 -2.34
N SER A 171 14.56 5.59 -1.61
CA SER A 171 14.92 6.89 -1.06
C SER A 171 15.76 6.73 0.20
N THR A 172 16.57 7.74 0.51
CA THR A 172 17.42 7.76 1.71
C THR A 172 17.06 8.95 2.59
N ALA A 173 16.66 8.70 3.83
CA ALA A 173 16.57 9.73 4.85
C ALA A 173 17.93 9.94 5.52
N HIS A 174 18.27 11.19 5.78
CA HIS A 174 19.44 11.61 6.56
C HIS A 174 18.98 12.44 7.76
N PHE A 175 19.49 12.11 8.94
CA PHE A 175 19.19 12.83 10.18
C PHE A 175 20.48 13.13 10.96
N GLY A 176 20.92 14.40 10.91
CA GLY A 176 22.09 14.90 11.64
C GLY A 176 21.78 15.32 13.08
N GLN A 177 22.81 15.60 13.88
CA GLN A 177 22.68 15.96 15.31
C GLN A 177 21.84 17.21 15.52
N ASP A 178 22.11 18.26 14.75
CA ASP A 178 21.38 19.55 14.81
C ASP A 178 20.62 19.85 13.50
N GLY A 179 20.53 18.84 12.62
CA GLY A 179 20.05 19.01 11.24
C GLY A 179 18.60 18.60 11.05
N PRO A 180 17.90 19.16 10.05
CA PRO A 180 16.58 18.68 9.69
C PRO A 180 16.63 17.24 9.17
N LEU A 181 15.49 16.55 9.25
CA LEU A 181 15.27 15.31 8.52
C LEU A 181 15.21 15.60 7.02
N ILE A 182 16.18 15.11 6.24
CA ILE A 182 16.27 15.32 4.80
C ILE A 182 15.97 14.01 4.07
N ILE A 183 15.05 14.04 3.11
CA ILE A 183 14.78 12.92 2.20
C ILE A 183 15.54 13.16 0.89
N GLN A 184 16.49 12.28 0.59
CA GLN A 184 17.17 12.22 -0.70
C GLN A 184 16.48 11.19 -1.58
N PHE A 185 15.89 11.65 -2.69
CA PHE A 185 15.29 10.78 -3.69
C PHE A 185 16.35 10.07 -4.54
N PRO A 186 16.04 8.88 -5.07
CA PRO A 186 16.90 8.19 -6.03
C PRO A 186 16.85 8.88 -7.40
N GLU A 187 17.70 8.43 -8.32
CA GLU A 187 17.47 8.66 -9.74
C GLU A 187 16.16 7.98 -10.19
N ALA A 188 15.48 8.59 -11.16
CA ALA A 188 14.28 8.04 -11.77
C ALA A 188 14.56 6.62 -12.30
N ALA A 189 13.65 5.68 -12.03
CA ALA A 189 13.73 4.36 -12.62
C ALA A 189 13.53 4.45 -14.13
N GLU A 190 14.27 3.61 -14.87
CA GLU A 190 14.05 3.49 -16.30
C GLU A 190 12.73 2.76 -16.55
N HIS A 191 11.88 3.31 -17.42
CA HIS A 191 10.68 2.67 -17.94
C HIS A 191 10.84 2.42 -19.43
N SER A 192 10.26 1.32 -19.92
CA SER A 192 10.30 0.99 -21.35
C SER A 192 8.97 1.28 -22.02
N ARG A 193 8.96 1.17 -23.35
CA ARG A 193 7.77 1.24 -24.19
C ARG A 193 7.42 -0.13 -24.76
N ALA A 194 6.19 -0.23 -25.28
CA ALA A 194 5.73 -1.38 -26.06
C ALA A 194 6.75 -1.77 -27.14
N ARG A 195 6.91 -3.07 -27.37
CA ARG A 195 7.72 -3.63 -28.44
C ARG A 195 6.86 -4.52 -29.32
N SER A 196 7.29 -4.73 -30.55
CA SER A 196 6.66 -5.72 -31.43
C SER A 196 7.07 -7.14 -31.02
N LEU A 197 6.10 -8.04 -31.01
CA LEU A 197 6.37 -9.47 -30.92
C LEU A 197 6.94 -9.97 -32.25
N GLN A 198 7.70 -11.06 -32.20
CA GLN A 198 8.02 -11.84 -33.40
C GLN A 198 6.74 -12.53 -33.91
N ASP A 199 6.66 -12.77 -35.21
CA ASP A 199 5.51 -13.43 -35.83
C ASP A 199 5.20 -14.78 -35.15
N GLY A 200 3.95 -14.95 -34.72
CA GLY A 200 3.49 -16.16 -34.04
C GLY A 200 3.91 -16.29 -32.56
N ALA A 201 4.62 -15.32 -31.99
CA ALA A 201 5.01 -15.37 -30.58
C ALA A 201 3.79 -15.18 -29.65
N ASP A 202 3.76 -15.98 -28.59
CA ASP A 202 2.73 -15.95 -27.56
C ASP A 202 3.33 -15.46 -26.22
N PRO A 203 2.90 -14.31 -25.68
CA PRO A 203 3.45 -13.77 -24.44
C PRO A 203 2.97 -14.51 -23.18
N VAL A 204 1.89 -15.30 -23.25
CA VAL A 204 1.26 -15.92 -22.07
C VAL A 204 2.19 -16.87 -21.29
N PRO A 205 2.94 -17.79 -21.91
CA PRO A 205 3.82 -18.70 -21.17
C PRO A 205 4.92 -17.96 -20.40
N LEU A 206 5.52 -16.92 -21.00
CA LEU A 206 6.56 -16.13 -20.33
C LEU A 206 6.00 -15.31 -19.17
N PHE A 207 4.80 -14.73 -19.32
CA PHE A 207 4.10 -14.07 -18.23
C PHE A 207 3.89 -15.01 -17.03
N LEU A 208 3.40 -16.23 -17.28
CA LEU A 208 3.17 -17.22 -16.23
C LEU A 208 4.46 -17.71 -15.57
N ASP A 209 5.54 -17.87 -16.33
CA ASP A 209 6.86 -18.21 -15.80
C ASP A 209 7.38 -17.10 -14.87
N LEU A 210 7.32 -15.84 -15.29
CA LEU A 210 7.73 -14.70 -14.46
C LEU A 210 6.88 -14.58 -13.18
N LEU A 211 5.57 -14.79 -13.28
CA LEU A 211 4.68 -14.82 -12.12
C LEU A 211 5.03 -15.96 -11.16
N SER A 212 5.27 -17.17 -11.68
CA SER A 212 5.72 -18.32 -10.89
C SER A 212 7.06 -18.06 -10.19
N ARG A 213 8.01 -17.40 -10.88
CA ARG A 213 9.28 -16.97 -10.30
C ARG A 213 9.05 -15.99 -9.14
N SER A 214 8.20 -14.98 -9.32
CA SER A 214 7.85 -14.05 -8.24
C SER A 214 7.31 -14.77 -6.99
N LEU A 215 6.40 -15.74 -7.18
CA LEU A 215 5.84 -16.54 -6.09
C LEU A 215 6.89 -17.42 -5.37
N SER A 216 7.87 -17.95 -6.10
CA SER A 216 8.88 -18.87 -5.55
C SER A 216 10.04 -18.16 -4.84
N ARG A 217 10.17 -16.84 -4.98
CA ARG A 217 11.22 -16.05 -4.28
C ARG A 217 11.06 -16.05 -2.76
N ILE A 218 9.85 -16.25 -2.25
CA ILE A 218 9.54 -16.18 -0.81
C ILE A 218 9.14 -17.55 -0.23
N PRO A 219 9.51 -17.88 1.02
CA PRO A 219 9.27 -19.19 1.62
C PRO A 219 7.88 -19.31 2.27
N TRP A 220 6.80 -19.27 1.49
CA TRP A 220 5.42 -19.42 1.99
C TRP A 220 4.94 -20.88 2.01
N LYS A 221 3.81 -21.13 2.70
CA LYS A 221 3.14 -22.43 2.78
C LYS A 221 1.64 -22.24 2.59
N GLY A 222 1.03 -22.98 1.67
CA GLY A 222 -0.38 -22.81 1.30
C GLY A 222 -1.34 -22.85 2.49
N SER A 223 -1.18 -23.80 3.41
CA SER A 223 -1.99 -23.90 4.65
C SER A 223 -1.90 -22.71 5.60
N ARG A 224 -0.96 -21.79 5.40
CA ARG A 224 -0.81 -20.53 6.16
C ARG A 224 -0.88 -19.31 5.23
N THR A 225 -1.45 -19.49 4.04
CA THR A 225 -1.53 -18.47 3.01
C THR A 225 -2.99 -18.27 2.61
N ALA A 226 -3.36 -17.01 2.38
CA ALA A 226 -4.59 -16.66 1.72
C ALA A 226 -4.33 -15.92 0.41
N VAL A 227 -5.35 -15.88 -0.44
CA VAL A 227 -5.42 -15.00 -1.61
C VAL A 227 -6.68 -14.16 -1.53
N GLN A 228 -6.56 -12.85 -1.76
CA GLN A 228 -7.70 -11.97 -1.94
C GLN A 228 -8.35 -12.21 -3.30
N LEU A 229 -9.24 -13.20 -3.39
CA LEU A 229 -9.91 -13.62 -4.62
C LEU A 229 -11.26 -12.92 -4.76
N SER A 230 -11.26 -11.73 -5.36
CA SER A 230 -12.49 -10.97 -5.65
C SER A 230 -13.29 -11.52 -6.82
N GLY A 231 -12.68 -12.38 -7.65
CA GLY A 231 -13.21 -12.80 -8.94
C GLY A 231 -12.67 -11.93 -10.09
N GLY A 232 -12.13 -10.74 -9.81
CA GLY A 232 -11.45 -9.89 -10.78
C GLY A 232 -10.27 -10.60 -11.46
N MET A 233 -9.93 -10.17 -12.68
CA MET A 233 -8.88 -10.81 -13.50
C MET A 233 -7.55 -10.90 -12.75
N ASP A 234 -7.14 -9.84 -12.08
CA ASP A 234 -5.84 -9.76 -11.39
C ASP A 234 -5.74 -10.79 -10.26
N SER A 235 -6.76 -10.82 -9.40
CA SER A 235 -6.83 -11.80 -8.32
C SER A 235 -6.96 -13.25 -8.81
N THR A 236 -7.64 -13.45 -9.94
CA THR A 236 -7.83 -14.78 -10.55
C THR A 236 -6.51 -15.31 -11.08
N VAL A 237 -5.74 -14.48 -11.79
CA VAL A 237 -4.42 -14.87 -12.32
C VAL A 237 -3.45 -15.21 -11.18
N VAL A 238 -3.44 -14.43 -10.10
CA VAL A 238 -2.66 -14.76 -8.89
C VAL A 238 -3.11 -16.09 -8.27
N ALA A 239 -4.43 -16.32 -8.17
CA ALA A 239 -4.95 -17.58 -7.64
C ALA A 239 -4.60 -18.79 -8.51
N LEU A 240 -4.65 -18.65 -9.84
CA LEU A 240 -4.23 -19.69 -10.79
C LEU A 240 -2.74 -20.02 -10.63
N ALA A 241 -1.88 -19.01 -10.48
CA ALA A 241 -0.46 -19.21 -10.26
C ALA A 241 -0.17 -19.89 -8.91
N LEU A 242 -0.88 -19.49 -7.84
CA LEU A 242 -0.79 -20.15 -6.53
C LEU A 242 -1.24 -21.61 -6.58
N ARG A 243 -2.30 -21.94 -7.33
CA ARG A 243 -2.77 -23.31 -7.51
C ARG A 243 -1.68 -24.19 -8.14
N THR A 244 -0.96 -23.67 -9.12
CA THR A 244 0.10 -24.42 -9.82
C THR A 244 1.42 -24.48 -9.05
N ALA A 245 1.58 -23.66 -8.00
CA ALA A 245 2.78 -23.66 -7.19
C ALA A 245 2.85 -24.92 -6.30
N PRO A 246 4.04 -25.54 -6.12
CA PRO A 246 4.21 -26.70 -5.23
C PRO A 246 3.73 -26.47 -3.78
N GLN A 247 3.78 -25.21 -3.32
CA GLN A 247 3.36 -24.79 -1.99
C GLN A 247 1.85 -24.51 -1.89
N GLY A 248 1.10 -24.55 -3.01
CA GLY A 248 -0.27 -24.06 -3.15
C GLY A 248 -1.37 -24.87 -2.45
N ALA A 249 -1.03 -26.02 -1.86
CA ALA A 249 -2.01 -26.84 -1.16
C ALA A 249 -2.51 -26.16 0.13
N GLY A 250 -3.83 -26.10 0.31
CA GLY A 250 -4.46 -25.57 1.53
C GLY A 250 -4.59 -24.04 1.60
N VAL A 251 -4.45 -23.32 0.49
CA VAL A 251 -4.64 -21.86 0.46
C VAL A 251 -6.08 -21.49 0.82
N THR A 252 -6.25 -20.40 1.56
CA THR A 252 -7.56 -19.81 1.87
C THR A 252 -7.90 -18.71 0.87
N ALA A 253 -8.94 -18.88 0.05
CA ALA A 253 -9.44 -17.80 -0.79
C ALA A 253 -10.39 -16.91 0.01
N GLY A 254 -10.19 -15.58 -0.01
CA GLY A 254 -11.08 -14.66 0.69
C GLY A 254 -11.39 -13.39 -0.06
N THR A 255 -12.57 -12.81 0.16
CA THR A 255 -12.89 -11.49 -0.39
C THR A 255 -14.02 -10.79 0.36
N VAL A 256 -14.15 -9.49 0.09
CA VAL A 256 -15.35 -8.72 0.43
C VAL A 256 -16.33 -8.83 -0.75
N ILE A 257 -17.55 -9.25 -0.44
CA ILE A 257 -18.64 -9.45 -1.40
C ILE A 257 -19.46 -8.17 -1.50
N LEU A 258 -19.68 -7.72 -2.74
CA LEU A 258 -20.54 -6.60 -3.08
C LEU A 258 -22.02 -6.93 -2.79
N ASP A 259 -22.89 -5.93 -2.93
CA ASP A 259 -24.33 -6.09 -2.77
C ASP A 259 -25.05 -6.22 -4.11
N ALA A 260 -26.33 -6.61 -4.04
CA ALA A 260 -27.26 -6.70 -5.17
C ALA A 260 -26.71 -7.56 -6.34
N GLU A 261 -27.09 -7.23 -7.57
CA GLU A 261 -26.72 -7.97 -8.79
C GLU A 261 -25.20 -8.13 -8.97
N ARG A 262 -24.41 -7.11 -8.60
CA ARG A 262 -22.95 -7.18 -8.66
C ARG A 262 -22.39 -8.19 -7.68
N GLY A 263 -22.95 -8.27 -6.46
CA GLY A 263 -22.60 -9.29 -5.47
C GLY A 263 -22.94 -10.70 -5.92
N VAL A 264 -24.10 -10.89 -6.56
CA VAL A 264 -24.51 -12.19 -7.14
C VAL A 264 -23.53 -12.62 -8.22
N GLN A 265 -23.27 -11.77 -9.22
CA GLN A 265 -22.31 -12.05 -10.29
C GLN A 265 -20.91 -12.36 -9.72
N GLN A 266 -20.42 -11.55 -8.78
CA GLN A 266 -19.12 -11.75 -8.15
C GLN A 266 -19.04 -13.12 -7.46
N SER A 267 -20.08 -13.50 -6.73
CA SER A 267 -20.16 -14.78 -6.00
C SER A 267 -20.17 -15.97 -6.96
N GLU A 268 -21.00 -15.93 -8.00
CA GLU A 268 -21.07 -16.99 -9.02
C GLU A 268 -19.74 -17.18 -9.73
N ARG A 269 -19.12 -16.07 -10.15
CA ARG A 269 -17.84 -16.07 -10.87
C ARG A 269 -16.73 -16.61 -9.99
N ARG A 270 -16.72 -16.25 -8.70
CA ARG A 270 -15.79 -16.78 -7.71
C ARG A 270 -16.01 -18.27 -7.45
N SER A 271 -17.25 -18.75 -7.42
CA SER A 271 -17.54 -20.19 -7.29
C SER A 271 -16.96 -20.98 -8.45
N LEU A 272 -17.13 -20.52 -9.70
CA LEU A 272 -16.54 -21.16 -10.88
C LEU A 272 -15.01 -21.24 -10.80
N ILE A 273 -14.35 -20.17 -10.33
CA ILE A 273 -12.90 -20.16 -10.13
C ILE A 273 -12.49 -21.18 -9.05
N LEU A 274 -13.22 -21.23 -7.93
CA LEU A 274 -12.92 -22.15 -6.84
C LEU A 274 -13.16 -23.61 -7.24
N GLU A 275 -14.21 -23.90 -8.00
CA GLU A 275 -14.48 -25.22 -8.57
C GLU A 275 -13.32 -25.68 -9.47
N TYR A 276 -12.78 -24.79 -10.30
CA TYR A 276 -11.61 -25.09 -11.13
C TYR A 276 -10.34 -25.33 -10.30
N ILE A 277 -10.16 -24.55 -9.22
CA ILE A 277 -9.00 -24.65 -8.35
C ILE A 277 -9.06 -25.91 -7.45
N ALA A 278 -10.26 -26.36 -7.08
CA ALA A 278 -10.67 -27.24 -5.98
C ALA A 278 -9.79 -28.45 -5.57
N SER A 279 -8.53 -28.20 -5.21
CA SER A 279 -7.69 -29.14 -4.47
C SER A 279 -7.42 -28.58 -3.07
N GLY A 280 -8.42 -28.73 -2.19
CA GLY A 280 -8.26 -28.49 -0.74
C GLY A 280 -8.15 -27.03 -0.32
N TRP A 281 -8.57 -26.07 -1.15
CA TRP A 281 -8.63 -24.66 -0.75
C TRP A 281 -9.88 -24.41 0.11
N SER A 282 -9.74 -23.55 1.12
CA SER A 282 -10.87 -23.03 1.90
C SER A 282 -11.34 -21.70 1.33
N SER A 283 -12.54 -21.27 1.73
CA SER A 283 -13.17 -20.05 1.21
C SER A 283 -13.82 -19.26 2.35
N VAL A 284 -13.51 -17.97 2.45
CA VAL A 284 -14.11 -17.04 3.41
C VAL A 284 -14.63 -15.79 2.71
N THR A 285 -15.78 -15.26 3.12
CA THR A 285 -16.38 -14.06 2.50
C THR A 285 -16.93 -13.12 3.55
N VAL A 286 -16.79 -11.81 3.34
CA VAL A 286 -17.39 -10.77 4.19
C VAL A 286 -18.31 -9.92 3.33
N ARG A 287 -19.54 -9.65 3.75
CA ARG A 287 -20.43 -8.77 2.97
C ARG A 287 -20.09 -7.31 3.23
N ALA A 288 -19.94 -6.50 2.20
CA ALA A 288 -19.64 -5.08 2.34
C ALA A 288 -20.73 -4.31 3.11
N THR A 289 -21.99 -4.70 2.92
CA THR A 289 -23.16 -4.05 3.54
C THR A 289 -23.26 -4.24 5.05
N ASP A 290 -22.60 -5.26 5.61
CA ASP A 290 -22.51 -5.45 7.06
C ASP A 290 -21.52 -4.48 7.72
N HIS A 291 -20.74 -3.75 6.91
CA HIS A 291 -19.62 -2.93 7.33
C HIS A 291 -19.59 -1.59 6.59
N LEU A 292 -20.75 -0.93 6.45
CA LEU A 292 -20.84 0.37 5.79
C LEU A 292 -19.93 1.40 6.47
N PRO A 293 -19.13 2.17 5.71
CA PRO A 293 -18.35 3.28 6.24
C PRO A 293 -19.26 4.26 7.01
N TYR A 294 -18.80 4.71 8.17
CA TYR A 294 -19.56 5.58 9.08
C TYR A 294 -20.84 4.96 9.68
N GLY A 295 -21.10 3.66 9.45
CA GLY A 295 -22.15 2.95 10.17
C GLY A 295 -21.93 2.93 11.69
N PRO A 296 -22.94 2.56 12.50
CA PRO A 296 -22.84 2.62 13.97
C PRO A 296 -21.68 1.82 14.56
N THR A 297 -21.27 0.75 13.89
CA THR A 297 -20.15 -0.10 14.30
C THR A 297 -18.84 0.25 13.60
N SER A 298 -18.84 1.20 12.66
CA SER A 298 -17.67 1.56 11.88
C SER A 298 -16.61 2.25 12.73
N ARG A 299 -15.33 1.99 12.45
CA ARG A 299 -14.23 2.69 13.12
C ARG A 299 -14.25 4.19 12.86
N TYR A 300 -14.80 4.63 11.72
CA TYR A 300 -14.92 6.05 11.38
C TYR A 300 -15.95 6.79 12.24
N SER A 301 -16.85 6.05 12.89
CA SER A 301 -17.85 6.60 13.81
C SER A 301 -17.43 6.48 15.28
N ARG A 302 -16.33 5.79 15.57
CA ARG A 302 -15.81 5.59 16.92
C ARG A 302 -14.74 6.64 17.23
N ARG A 303 -14.48 6.84 18.53
CA ARG A 303 -13.37 7.65 19.05
C ARG A 303 -12.00 6.98 18.84
N THR A 304 -11.74 6.46 17.65
CA THR A 304 -10.51 5.75 17.32
C THR A 304 -9.72 6.54 16.29
N TRP A 305 -8.41 6.66 16.50
CA TRP A 305 -7.53 7.22 15.51
C TRP A 305 -7.51 6.39 14.24
N ILE A 306 -7.54 7.09 13.10
CA ILE A 306 -7.50 6.48 11.78
C ILE A 306 -6.44 7.18 10.92
N SER A 307 -5.88 6.44 9.97
CA SER A 307 -5.00 7.04 8.97
C SER A 307 -5.85 7.73 7.91
N PRO A 308 -5.48 8.94 7.44
CA PRO A 308 -6.14 9.55 6.28
C PRO A 308 -5.92 8.72 5.00
N TYR A 309 -4.89 7.87 4.98
CA TYR A 309 -4.57 6.95 3.88
C TYR A 309 -5.17 5.56 4.07
N GLN A 310 -6.12 5.39 4.99
CA GLN A 310 -6.76 4.09 5.19
C GLN A 310 -7.82 3.84 4.10
N ASP A 311 -7.94 2.58 3.66
CA ASP A 311 -8.99 2.18 2.70
C ASP A 311 -10.37 2.44 3.29
N ILE A 312 -11.27 3.08 2.53
CA ILE A 312 -12.63 3.40 2.99
C ILE A 312 -13.44 2.17 3.42
N TYR A 313 -13.11 0.97 2.93
CA TYR A 313 -13.72 -0.30 3.31
C TYR A 313 -12.95 -1.02 4.43
N ALA A 314 -12.17 -0.28 5.23
CA ALA A 314 -11.34 -0.82 6.28
C ALA A 314 -12.04 -1.78 7.23
N ASP A 315 -13.29 -1.53 7.62
CA ASP A 315 -14.00 -2.41 8.56
C ASP A 315 -14.32 -3.77 7.95
N ALA A 316 -14.69 -3.82 6.67
CA ALA A 316 -14.92 -5.07 5.95
C ALA A 316 -13.60 -5.83 5.73
N LEU A 317 -12.54 -5.11 5.33
CA LEU A 317 -11.21 -5.66 5.10
C LEU A 317 -10.57 -6.17 6.39
N ASP A 318 -10.77 -5.46 7.50
CA ASP A 318 -10.28 -5.85 8.82
C ASP A 318 -11.02 -7.09 9.33
N THR A 319 -12.35 -7.16 9.12
CA THR A 319 -13.14 -8.38 9.40
C THR A 319 -12.66 -9.56 8.55
N LEU A 320 -12.40 -9.35 7.26
CA LEU A 320 -11.86 -10.39 6.37
C LEU A 320 -10.48 -10.87 6.85
N SER A 321 -9.62 -9.93 7.24
CA SER A 321 -8.29 -10.21 7.75
C SER A 321 -8.34 -10.97 9.09
N GLY A 322 -9.36 -10.72 9.91
CA GLY A 322 -9.64 -11.52 11.11
C GLY A 322 -9.97 -12.96 10.80
N ARG A 323 -10.84 -13.18 9.82
CA ARG A 323 -11.13 -14.55 9.36
C ARG A 323 -9.88 -15.23 8.82
N PHE A 324 -9.00 -14.52 8.11
CA PHE A 324 -7.70 -15.09 7.72
C PHE A 324 -6.88 -15.52 8.95
N THR A 325 -6.77 -14.66 9.97
CA THR A 325 -6.07 -15.02 11.21
C THR A 325 -6.68 -16.24 11.90
N ASP A 326 -8.01 -16.35 11.95
CA ASP A 326 -8.72 -17.51 12.54
C ASP A 326 -8.40 -18.82 11.78
N HIS A 327 -8.12 -18.72 10.47
CA HIS A 327 -7.65 -19.81 9.62
C HIS A 327 -6.12 -20.04 9.70
N GLY A 328 -5.41 -19.38 10.62
CA GLY A 328 -3.96 -19.54 10.80
C GLY A 328 -3.12 -18.91 9.69
N VAL A 329 -3.72 -18.07 8.84
CA VAL A 329 -3.04 -17.38 7.75
C VAL A 329 -1.97 -16.42 8.30
N ARG A 330 -0.84 -16.39 7.61
CA ARG A 330 0.30 -15.49 7.86
C ARG A 330 0.74 -14.74 6.63
N ALA A 331 0.34 -15.16 5.44
CA ALA A 331 0.63 -14.46 4.20
C ALA A 331 -0.65 -14.24 3.41
N VAL A 332 -0.85 -13.04 2.86
CA VAL A 332 -1.98 -12.76 1.96
C VAL A 332 -1.45 -12.30 0.62
N PHE A 333 -1.74 -13.06 -0.43
CA PHE A 333 -1.48 -12.68 -1.80
C PHE A 333 -2.64 -11.83 -2.32
N THR A 334 -2.31 -10.79 -3.08
CA THR A 334 -3.31 -9.86 -3.63
C THR A 334 -3.11 -9.66 -5.13
N GLY A 335 -4.13 -9.13 -5.80
CA GLY A 335 -4.04 -8.69 -7.19
C GLY A 335 -3.52 -7.26 -7.39
N ILE A 336 -2.99 -6.60 -6.34
CA ILE A 336 -2.43 -5.25 -6.46
C ILE A 336 -1.30 -5.26 -7.49
N GLY A 337 -1.32 -4.30 -8.42
CA GLY A 337 -0.41 -4.23 -9.57
C GLY A 337 -1.02 -4.67 -10.89
N GLY A 338 -2.12 -5.43 -10.87
CA GLY A 338 -2.67 -6.01 -12.11
C GLY A 338 -3.27 -4.99 -13.08
N ASP A 339 -3.85 -3.90 -12.57
CA ASP A 339 -4.26 -2.76 -13.40
C ASP A 339 -3.04 -2.08 -14.02
N GLU A 340 -2.02 -1.79 -13.20
CA GLU A 340 -0.84 -1.06 -13.63
C GLU A 340 0.04 -1.82 -14.61
N LEU A 341 0.13 -3.16 -14.48
CA LEU A 341 0.83 -3.99 -15.47
C LEU A 341 0.22 -3.84 -16.87
N MET A 342 -1.08 -3.59 -16.96
CA MET A 342 -1.80 -3.48 -18.23
C MET A 342 -2.08 -2.03 -18.64
N ALA A 343 -1.61 -1.06 -17.84
CA ALA A 343 -1.82 0.36 -18.11
C ALA A 343 -1.09 0.79 -19.38
N THR A 344 -1.70 1.73 -20.09
CA THR A 344 -1.12 2.36 -21.29
C THR A 344 -0.51 3.69 -20.89
N THR A 345 0.63 4.04 -21.48
CA THR A 345 1.20 5.37 -21.27
C THR A 345 0.38 6.44 -21.99
N GLU A 346 0.49 7.70 -21.57
CA GLU A 346 -0.15 8.83 -22.25
C GLU A 346 0.22 8.91 -23.75
N ALA A 347 1.46 8.55 -24.10
CA ALA A 347 1.93 8.53 -25.49
C ALA A 347 1.35 7.35 -26.30
N GLU A 348 0.94 6.26 -25.64
CA GLU A 348 0.29 5.11 -26.28
C GLU A 348 -1.21 5.32 -26.41
N ASP A 349 -1.78 6.13 -25.52
CA ASP A 349 -3.19 6.36 -25.40
C ASP A 349 -3.71 7.44 -26.37
N HIS A 350 -4.02 7.02 -27.59
CA HIS A 350 -4.59 7.89 -28.62
C HIS A 350 -6.10 8.18 -28.40
N GLY A 351 -6.68 7.74 -27.28
CA GLY A 351 -8.13 7.76 -27.03
C GLY A 351 -8.58 8.02 -25.59
N GLY A 352 -7.70 8.45 -24.69
CA GLY A 352 -8.03 8.86 -23.31
C GLY A 352 -8.25 7.72 -22.29
N TRP A 353 -7.84 6.49 -22.59
CA TRP A 353 -7.94 5.34 -21.68
C TRP A 353 -6.88 5.27 -20.56
N GLY A 354 -5.78 6.02 -20.65
CA GLY A 354 -4.57 5.89 -19.82
C GLY A 354 -4.21 7.12 -18.98
N GLY A 355 -4.88 8.26 -19.19
CA GLY A 355 -4.85 9.38 -18.26
C GLY A 355 -6.02 9.29 -17.29
N PHE A 356 -5.80 9.49 -15.99
CA PHE A 356 -6.92 9.87 -15.12
C PHE A 356 -7.52 11.14 -15.74
N GLU A 357 -8.74 11.05 -16.29
CA GLU A 357 -9.47 12.24 -16.70
C GLU A 357 -9.39 13.24 -15.55
N ARG A 358 -9.11 14.52 -15.85
CA ARG A 358 -9.05 15.55 -14.82
C ARG A 358 -10.42 15.60 -14.18
N ALA A 359 -10.55 14.96 -13.01
CA ALA A 359 -11.76 15.03 -12.21
C ALA A 359 -12.09 16.50 -12.00
N ASP A 360 -13.36 16.85 -12.20
CA ASP A 360 -13.87 18.17 -11.88
C ASP A 360 -13.49 18.51 -10.44
N THR A 361 -13.24 19.80 -10.21
CA THR A 361 -12.82 20.26 -8.88
C THR A 361 -13.97 20.01 -7.90
N PRO A 362 -13.79 19.19 -6.85
CA PRO A 362 -14.90 18.86 -5.98
C PRO A 362 -15.50 20.11 -5.31
N PRO A 363 -16.83 20.17 -5.15
CA PRO A 363 -17.50 21.39 -4.67
C PRO A 363 -17.11 21.75 -3.23
N TRP A 364 -16.70 20.76 -2.43
CA TRP A 364 -16.23 20.97 -1.05
C TRP A 364 -14.81 21.52 -0.95
N LEU A 365 -14.05 21.69 -2.05
CA LEU A 365 -12.71 22.26 -1.94
C LEU A 365 -12.76 23.74 -1.54
N GLY A 366 -12.07 24.03 -0.44
CA GLY A 366 -11.89 25.36 0.11
C GLY A 366 -10.93 26.23 -0.70
N PRO A 367 -10.91 27.55 -0.44
CA PRO A 367 -10.07 28.48 -1.19
C PRO A 367 -8.56 28.21 -1.02
N ALA A 368 -8.11 27.73 0.14
CA ALA A 368 -6.69 27.40 0.32
C ALA A 368 -6.30 26.15 -0.48
N ALA A 369 -7.18 25.14 -0.54
CA ALA A 369 -6.97 23.96 -1.36
C ALA A 369 -6.96 24.33 -2.86
N LYS A 370 -7.92 25.15 -3.30
CA LYS A 370 -7.98 25.65 -4.69
C LYS A 370 -6.73 26.42 -5.10
N ALA A 371 -6.15 27.20 -4.18
CA ALA A 371 -4.94 27.97 -4.44
C ALA A 371 -3.71 27.12 -4.77
N VAL A 372 -3.64 25.89 -4.23
CA VAL A 372 -2.50 24.97 -4.46
C VAL A 372 -2.79 23.88 -5.50
N LEU A 373 -4.00 23.84 -6.09
CA LEU A 373 -4.32 22.92 -7.19
C LEU A 373 -3.41 23.05 -8.41
N PRO A 374 -2.92 24.24 -8.81
CA PRO A 374 -1.95 24.35 -9.90
C PRO A 374 -0.65 23.57 -9.62
N ASP A 375 -0.31 23.40 -8.35
CA ASP A 375 0.92 22.74 -7.88
C ASP A 375 0.70 21.25 -7.57
N ILE A 376 -0.45 20.66 -7.91
CA ILE A 376 -0.85 19.31 -7.50
C ILE A 376 0.13 18.20 -7.91
N ASP A 377 0.91 18.43 -8.96
CA ASP A 377 1.92 17.50 -9.49
C ASP A 377 3.37 17.94 -9.19
N THR A 378 3.58 18.96 -8.36
CA THR A 378 4.91 19.42 -7.91
C THR A 378 5.45 18.59 -6.75
N ALA A 379 6.77 18.52 -6.53
CA ALA A 379 7.37 17.78 -5.41
C ALA A 379 6.90 16.31 -5.30
N ILE A 380 6.56 15.69 -6.44
CA ILE A 380 6.29 14.25 -6.55
C ILE A 380 7.62 13.48 -6.58
N THR A 381 7.58 12.19 -6.24
CA THR A 381 8.77 11.34 -6.33
C THR A 381 9.20 11.14 -7.78
N PRO A 382 10.50 10.94 -8.05
CA PRO A 382 10.97 10.43 -9.33
C PRO A 382 10.27 9.13 -9.71
N ALA A 383 10.28 8.80 -11.00
CA ALA A 383 9.69 7.56 -11.51
C ALA A 383 10.19 6.34 -10.72
N ALA A 384 9.26 5.47 -10.33
CA ALA A 384 9.47 4.37 -9.41
C ALA A 384 9.63 3.03 -10.15
N VAL A 385 10.37 2.08 -9.58
CA VAL A 385 10.54 0.74 -10.20
C VAL A 385 9.19 0.00 -10.22
N VAL A 386 8.42 0.15 -9.14
CA VAL A 386 7.04 -0.34 -9.07
C VAL A 386 6.09 0.81 -9.43
N PRO A 387 5.01 0.56 -10.20
CA PRO A 387 4.04 1.60 -10.54
C PRO A 387 3.51 2.36 -9.31
N GLU A 388 3.33 3.67 -9.48
CA GLU A 388 3.01 4.61 -8.38
C GLU A 388 1.73 4.21 -7.62
N THR A 389 0.65 3.93 -8.34
CA THR A 389 -0.64 3.57 -7.75
C THR A 389 -0.58 2.21 -7.04
N SER A 390 0.28 1.29 -7.47
CA SER A 390 0.55 0.07 -6.72
C SER A 390 1.26 0.34 -5.40
N LEU A 391 2.23 1.27 -5.37
CA LEU A 391 2.92 1.69 -4.13
C LEU A 391 1.96 2.40 -3.16
N MET A 392 1.03 3.20 -3.69
CA MET A 392 -0.06 3.78 -2.89
C MET A 392 -0.96 2.69 -2.30
N ALA A 393 -1.43 1.74 -3.12
CA ALA A 393 -2.26 0.63 -2.65
C ALA A 393 -1.55 -0.22 -1.58
N LYS A 394 -0.24 -0.46 -1.71
CA LYS A 394 0.58 -1.10 -0.67
C LYS A 394 0.64 -0.30 0.62
N THR A 395 0.79 1.02 0.52
CA THR A 395 0.83 1.93 1.68
C THR A 395 -0.49 1.94 2.45
N VAL A 396 -1.61 1.80 1.73
CA VAL A 396 -2.97 1.72 2.28
C VAL A 396 -3.21 0.35 2.95
N CYS A 397 -2.98 -0.75 2.22
CA CYS A 397 -3.36 -2.09 2.65
C CYS A 397 -2.33 -2.76 3.58
N GLY A 398 -1.04 -2.46 3.39
CA GLY A 398 0.05 -3.13 4.08
C GLY A 398 -0.06 -3.05 5.61
N PRO A 399 -0.19 -1.84 6.19
CA PRO A 399 -0.33 -1.70 7.63
C PRO A 399 -1.53 -2.44 8.22
N ALA A 400 -2.65 -2.54 7.48
CA ALA A 400 -3.84 -3.26 7.95
C ALA A 400 -3.57 -4.75 8.14
N PHE A 401 -2.87 -5.40 7.20
CA PHE A 401 -2.46 -6.80 7.34
C PHE A 401 -1.41 -6.99 8.43
N MET A 402 -0.40 -6.11 8.46
CA MET A 402 0.71 -6.23 9.40
C MET A 402 0.28 -6.09 10.85
N ARG A 403 -0.71 -5.24 11.16
CA ARG A 403 -1.29 -5.16 12.52
C ARG A 403 -1.91 -6.48 13.00
N ARG A 404 -2.32 -7.36 12.08
CA ARG A 404 -2.84 -8.71 12.38
C ARG A 404 -1.78 -9.81 12.26
N GLY A 405 -0.50 -9.44 12.13
CA GLY A 405 0.59 -10.40 11.99
C GLY A 405 0.61 -11.12 10.64
N ILE A 406 -0.04 -10.54 9.62
CA ILE A 406 -0.10 -11.06 8.25
C ILE A 406 0.85 -10.24 7.38
N TRP A 407 1.68 -10.93 6.59
CA TRP A 407 2.52 -10.30 5.58
C TRP A 407 1.84 -10.28 4.22
N PRO A 408 1.58 -9.10 3.62
CA PRO A 408 1.02 -9.03 2.29
C PRO A 408 2.06 -9.35 1.22
N VAL A 409 1.62 -9.95 0.12
CA VAL A 409 2.45 -10.29 -1.04
C VAL A 409 1.74 -9.82 -2.31
N HIS A 410 2.49 -9.14 -3.18
CA HIS A 410 1.96 -8.49 -4.38
C HIS A 410 2.74 -8.95 -5.63
N PRO A 411 2.53 -10.19 -6.12
CA PRO A 411 3.36 -10.76 -7.19
C PRO A 411 3.34 -9.94 -8.48
N LEU A 412 2.21 -9.29 -8.77
CA LEU A 412 2.03 -8.45 -9.95
C LEU A 412 2.81 -7.13 -9.88
N THR A 413 3.53 -6.89 -8.78
CA THR A 413 4.43 -5.73 -8.63
C THR A 413 5.91 -6.11 -8.71
N ASP A 414 6.23 -7.36 -9.08
CA ASP A 414 7.61 -7.78 -9.29
C ASP A 414 8.23 -6.96 -10.44
N PRO A 415 9.41 -6.34 -10.26
CA PRO A 415 10.02 -5.49 -11.28
C PRO A 415 10.23 -6.16 -12.65
N LEU A 416 10.45 -7.48 -12.69
CA LEU A 416 10.60 -8.20 -13.95
C LEU A 416 9.26 -8.37 -14.67
N LEU A 417 8.17 -8.58 -13.92
CA LEU A 417 6.81 -8.60 -14.48
C LEU A 417 6.40 -7.22 -15.00
N VAL A 418 6.69 -6.15 -14.25
CA VAL A 418 6.46 -4.77 -14.68
C VAL A 418 7.17 -4.51 -16.01
N ARG A 419 8.48 -4.79 -16.07
CA ARG A 419 9.27 -4.61 -17.30
C ARG A 419 8.75 -5.43 -18.47
N PHE A 420 8.38 -6.69 -18.23
CA PHE A 420 7.83 -7.55 -19.26
C PHE A 420 6.51 -6.99 -19.83
N CYS A 421 5.63 -6.49 -18.96
CA CYS A 421 4.36 -5.93 -19.42
C CYS A 421 4.55 -4.58 -20.15
N GLU A 422 5.52 -3.75 -19.75
CA GLU A 422 5.91 -2.56 -20.53
C GLU A 422 6.35 -2.92 -21.95
N TRP A 423 7.08 -4.03 -22.12
CA TRP A 423 7.50 -4.52 -23.45
C TRP A 423 6.37 -5.18 -24.24
N THR A 424 5.30 -5.61 -23.56
CA THR A 424 4.20 -6.30 -24.20
C THR A 424 3.48 -5.33 -25.16
N PRO A 425 3.19 -5.76 -26.40
CA PRO A 425 2.47 -4.93 -27.36
C PRO A 425 1.15 -4.38 -26.79
N LEU A 426 0.74 -3.23 -27.31
CA LEU A 426 -0.45 -2.53 -26.84
C LEU A 426 -1.70 -3.41 -26.93
N GLU A 427 -1.86 -4.16 -28.03
CA GLU A 427 -3.02 -5.03 -28.26
C GLU A 427 -3.14 -6.20 -27.26
N TRP A 428 -2.06 -6.51 -26.54
CA TRP A 428 -2.05 -7.52 -25.46
C TRP A 428 -2.33 -6.90 -24.09
N ARG A 429 -2.03 -5.62 -23.89
CA ARG A 429 -2.35 -4.88 -22.67
C ARG A 429 -3.77 -4.31 -22.69
N GLU A 430 -4.24 -3.86 -23.84
CA GLU A 430 -5.57 -3.27 -24.03
C GLU A 430 -6.67 -4.17 -23.46
N LYS A 431 -7.54 -3.55 -22.64
CA LYS A 431 -8.66 -4.22 -21.96
C LYS A 431 -8.22 -5.48 -21.20
N LYS A 432 -6.96 -5.53 -20.79
CA LYS A 432 -6.30 -6.66 -20.10
C LYS A 432 -6.34 -7.95 -20.90
N ARG A 433 -6.17 -7.91 -22.24
CA ARG A 433 -6.23 -9.10 -23.10
C ARG A 433 -5.33 -10.22 -22.60
N LEU A 434 -4.08 -9.94 -22.23
CA LEU A 434 -3.14 -10.93 -21.71
C LEU A 434 -3.73 -11.72 -20.52
N LEU A 435 -4.32 -11.03 -19.54
CA LEU A 435 -4.93 -11.67 -18.38
C LEU A 435 -6.18 -12.47 -18.76
N ARG A 436 -6.97 -11.98 -19.73
CA ARG A 436 -8.13 -12.72 -20.26
C ARG A 436 -7.71 -14.00 -20.98
N GLU A 437 -6.61 -13.98 -21.72
CA GLU A 437 -6.08 -15.17 -22.39
C GLU A 437 -5.54 -16.19 -21.39
N VAL A 438 -4.87 -15.75 -20.32
CA VAL A 438 -4.48 -16.62 -19.19
C VAL A 438 -5.69 -17.35 -18.62
N ILE A 439 -6.76 -16.60 -18.30
CA ILE A 439 -7.99 -17.19 -17.73
C ILE A 439 -8.72 -18.04 -18.78
N GLY A 440 -8.82 -17.60 -20.03
CA GLY A 440 -9.54 -18.31 -21.10
C GLY A 440 -8.95 -19.69 -21.39
N ARG A 441 -7.62 -19.84 -21.30
CA ARG A 441 -6.93 -21.13 -21.48
C ARG A 441 -7.23 -22.17 -20.40
N THR A 442 -7.90 -21.79 -19.31
CA THR A 442 -8.33 -22.73 -18.26
C THR A 442 -9.54 -23.57 -18.68
N GLY A 443 -10.29 -23.14 -19.71
CA GLY A 443 -11.56 -23.76 -20.10
C GLY A 443 -12.75 -23.36 -19.22
N MET A 444 -12.57 -22.47 -18.24
CA MET A 444 -13.69 -21.90 -17.46
C MET A 444 -14.67 -21.11 -18.35
N PRO A 445 -15.94 -20.96 -17.95
CA PRO A 445 -16.92 -20.21 -18.72
C PRO A 445 -16.47 -18.77 -19.05
N PRO A 446 -16.83 -18.22 -20.24
CA PRO A 446 -16.38 -16.90 -20.68
C PRO A 446 -16.64 -15.77 -19.69
N GLN A 447 -17.72 -15.86 -18.90
CA GLN A 447 -18.08 -14.86 -17.89
C GLN A 447 -17.00 -14.68 -16.81
N VAL A 448 -16.14 -15.67 -16.56
CA VAL A 448 -15.00 -15.54 -15.64
C VAL A 448 -14.00 -14.52 -16.15
N ALA A 449 -13.62 -14.63 -17.44
CA ALA A 449 -12.69 -13.72 -18.08
C ALA A 449 -13.36 -12.42 -18.57
N ARG A 450 -14.67 -12.43 -18.83
CA ARG A 450 -15.45 -11.33 -19.45
C ARG A 450 -16.80 -11.18 -18.72
N PRO A 451 -16.81 -10.63 -17.49
CA PRO A 451 -18.05 -10.41 -16.78
C PRO A 451 -18.94 -9.40 -17.53
N PRO A 452 -20.27 -9.61 -17.59
CA PRO A 452 -21.17 -8.69 -18.29
C PRO A 452 -21.34 -7.36 -17.56
N ILE A 453 -21.21 -7.35 -16.22
CA ILE A 453 -21.33 -6.14 -15.40
C ILE A 453 -19.97 -5.80 -14.79
N ALA A 454 -19.58 -4.53 -14.89
CA ALA A 454 -18.43 -4.00 -14.16
C ALA A 454 -18.73 -3.97 -12.65
N GLU A 455 -17.96 -4.75 -11.90
CA GLU A 455 -18.01 -4.83 -10.44
C GLU A 455 -17.25 -3.62 -9.85
N ASN A 456 -17.94 -2.77 -9.09
CA ASN A 456 -17.34 -1.67 -8.34
C ASN A 456 -18.13 -1.43 -7.04
N PHE A 457 -17.51 -0.73 -6.09
CA PHE A 457 -18.11 -0.46 -4.78
C PHE A 457 -18.99 0.81 -4.74
N ARG A 458 -19.28 1.47 -5.88
CA ARG A 458 -20.01 2.74 -5.95
C ARG A 458 -21.37 2.68 -5.23
N GLN A 459 -22.07 1.55 -5.35
CA GLN A 459 -23.36 1.36 -4.68
C GLN A 459 -23.21 1.33 -3.15
N ILE A 460 -22.19 0.63 -2.63
CA ILE A 460 -21.94 0.54 -1.18
C ILE A 460 -21.65 1.93 -0.61
N ILE A 461 -20.78 2.70 -1.27
CA ILE A 461 -20.45 4.03 -0.78
C ILE A 461 -21.62 5.00 -0.91
N THR A 462 -22.43 4.88 -1.96
CA THR A 462 -23.66 5.69 -2.12
C THR A 462 -24.63 5.44 -0.96
N VAL A 463 -24.86 4.17 -0.60
CA VAL A 463 -25.71 3.81 0.54
C VAL A 463 -25.12 4.36 1.84
N ALA A 464 -23.82 4.15 2.07
CA ALA A 464 -23.13 4.63 3.26
C ALA A 464 -23.18 6.16 3.41
N MET A 465 -22.93 6.92 2.34
CA MET A 465 -22.94 8.38 2.38
C MET A 465 -24.33 8.93 2.62
N ARG A 466 -25.37 8.33 2.04
CA ARG A 466 -26.76 8.74 2.29
C ARG A 466 -27.20 8.45 3.73
N GLN A 467 -26.90 7.27 4.25
CA GLN A 467 -27.36 6.84 5.57
C GLN A 467 -26.54 7.43 6.72
N HIS A 468 -25.23 7.57 6.52
CA HIS A 468 -24.29 7.88 7.61
C HIS A 468 -23.35 9.06 7.28
N GLY A 469 -23.05 9.28 6.01
CA GLY A 469 -22.26 10.43 5.57
C GLY A 469 -22.96 11.77 5.83
N VAL A 470 -24.25 11.89 5.48
CA VAL A 470 -25.03 13.13 5.68
C VAL A 470 -25.03 13.57 7.16
N PRO A 471 -25.42 12.71 8.15
CA PRO A 471 -25.30 13.08 9.55
C PRO A 471 -23.89 13.53 9.95
N ARG A 472 -22.84 12.85 9.45
CA ARG A 472 -21.46 13.21 9.74
C ARG A 472 -21.09 14.58 9.17
N ILE A 473 -21.53 14.89 7.95
CA ILE A 473 -21.33 16.21 7.34
C ILE A 473 -21.97 17.30 8.20
N ARG A 474 -23.22 17.11 8.64
CA ARG A 474 -23.90 18.10 9.51
C ARG A 474 -23.13 18.34 10.79
N THR A 475 -22.65 17.27 11.45
CA THR A 475 -21.80 17.41 12.63
C THR A 475 -20.50 18.17 12.35
N ILE A 476 -19.86 17.97 11.19
CA ILE A 476 -18.67 18.75 10.78
C ILE A 476 -18.99 20.24 10.65
N LEU A 477 -20.12 20.57 10.02
CA LEU A 477 -20.54 21.95 9.81
C LEU A 477 -20.92 22.64 11.13
N ASP A 478 -21.57 21.92 12.05
CA ASP A 478 -22.02 22.46 13.34
C ASP A 478 -20.88 22.59 14.35
N ALA A 479 -20.02 21.56 14.46
CA ALA A 479 -18.97 21.49 15.48
C ALA A 479 -17.63 22.10 15.02
N GLY A 480 -17.49 22.41 13.74
CA GLY A 480 -16.22 22.84 13.14
C GLY A 480 -15.28 21.68 12.81
N SER A 481 -14.27 21.98 12.01
CA SER A 481 -13.24 21.04 11.56
C SER A 481 -11.92 21.76 11.33
N PRO A 482 -10.77 21.18 11.69
CA PRO A 482 -9.45 21.72 11.33
C PRO A 482 -9.31 21.97 9.82
N LEU A 483 -9.99 21.18 8.98
CA LEU A 483 -9.97 21.37 7.52
C LEU A 483 -10.77 22.60 7.06
N ILE A 484 -11.84 22.96 7.79
CA ILE A 484 -12.61 24.19 7.55
C ILE A 484 -11.81 25.40 8.05
N GLU A 485 -11.22 25.30 9.24
CA GLU A 485 -10.38 26.34 9.84
C GLU A 485 -9.15 26.66 8.97
N ALA A 486 -8.50 25.62 8.43
CA ALA A 486 -7.41 25.75 7.47
C ALA A 486 -7.86 26.18 6.06
N ARG A 487 -9.17 26.36 5.84
CA ARG A 487 -9.80 26.74 4.56
C ARG A 487 -9.50 25.76 3.42
N LEU A 488 -9.23 24.50 3.75
CA LEU A 488 -9.02 23.40 2.82
C LEU A 488 -10.36 22.78 2.39
N ILE A 489 -11.38 22.84 3.25
CA ILE A 489 -12.78 22.52 2.94
C ILE A 489 -13.62 23.81 2.93
N ALA A 490 -14.51 23.94 1.94
CA ALA A 490 -15.55 24.95 1.85
C ALA A 490 -16.84 24.45 2.54
N PRO A 491 -17.30 25.08 3.65
CA PRO A 491 -18.52 24.68 4.33
C PRO A 491 -19.75 24.66 3.43
N ASP A 492 -19.96 25.70 2.62
CA ASP A 492 -21.14 25.80 1.73
C ASP A 492 -21.16 24.69 0.67
N GLY A 493 -19.99 24.35 0.12
CA GLY A 493 -19.86 23.26 -0.83
C GLY A 493 -20.16 21.90 -0.20
N LEU A 494 -19.71 21.70 1.04
CA LEU A 494 -19.99 20.49 1.81
C LEU A 494 -21.47 20.38 2.19
N ALA A 495 -22.11 21.49 2.60
CA ALA A 495 -23.54 21.56 2.89
C ALA A 495 -24.39 21.23 1.66
N THR A 496 -24.04 21.78 0.50
CA THR A 496 -24.76 21.52 -0.75
C THR A 496 -24.71 20.04 -1.13
N VAL A 497 -23.58 19.36 -0.91
CA VAL A 497 -23.46 17.91 -1.14
C VAL A 497 -24.34 17.12 -0.17
N ALA A 498 -24.38 17.52 1.11
CA ALA A 498 -25.26 16.89 2.09
C ALA A 498 -26.75 17.03 1.69
N ASP A 499 -27.17 18.22 1.27
CA ASP A 499 -28.54 18.49 0.83
C ASP A 499 -28.95 17.59 -0.34
N ARG A 500 -28.07 17.41 -1.34
CA ARG A 500 -28.33 16.52 -2.49
C ARG A 500 -28.39 15.04 -2.11
N LEU A 501 -27.49 14.59 -1.24
CA LEU A 501 -27.48 13.20 -0.76
C LEU A 501 -28.75 12.89 0.05
N GLU A 502 -29.19 13.83 0.88
CA GLU A 502 -30.40 13.75 1.71
C GLU A 502 -31.67 13.75 0.86
N ALA A 503 -31.76 14.63 -0.15
CA ALA A 503 -32.86 14.68 -1.09
C ALA A 503 -32.94 13.47 -2.04
N GLY A 504 -31.91 12.60 -2.05
CA GLY A 504 -31.84 11.45 -2.95
C GLY A 504 -31.57 11.86 -4.41
N THR A 505 -30.98 13.02 -4.63
CA THR A 505 -30.61 13.57 -5.94
C THR A 505 -29.09 13.80 -6.05
N PRO A 506 -28.25 12.80 -5.75
CA PRO A 506 -26.80 12.98 -5.86
C PRO A 506 -26.41 13.21 -7.33
N VAL A 507 -25.46 14.11 -7.55
CA VAL A 507 -24.77 14.22 -8.85
C VAL A 507 -23.52 13.35 -8.85
N ASP A 508 -22.93 13.16 -10.03
CA ASP A 508 -21.64 12.48 -10.15
C ASP A 508 -20.59 13.17 -9.27
N GLY A 509 -19.82 12.38 -8.52
CA GLY A 509 -18.83 12.84 -7.54
C GLY A 509 -19.35 13.09 -6.12
N ASP A 510 -20.66 13.23 -5.87
CA ASP A 510 -21.16 13.56 -4.51
C ASP A 510 -20.80 12.51 -3.45
N HIS A 511 -20.71 11.24 -3.85
CA HIS A 511 -20.34 10.14 -2.94
C HIS A 511 -18.84 10.12 -2.61
N GLU A 512 -18.01 10.84 -3.36
CA GLU A 512 -16.57 10.98 -3.11
C GLU A 512 -16.29 11.94 -1.93
N VAL A 513 -17.32 12.61 -1.40
CA VAL A 513 -17.24 13.34 -0.13
C VAL A 513 -16.73 12.48 1.03
N VAL A 514 -16.82 11.15 0.92
CA VAL A 514 -16.20 10.20 1.84
C VAL A 514 -14.72 10.49 2.09
N PHE A 515 -13.98 10.98 1.09
CA PHE A 515 -12.56 11.29 1.25
C PHE A 515 -12.35 12.54 2.11
N ALA A 516 -13.26 13.52 2.04
CA ALA A 516 -13.28 14.66 2.95
C ALA A 516 -13.63 14.23 4.38
N LEU A 517 -14.60 13.33 4.54
CA LEU A 517 -14.94 12.77 5.85
C LEU A 517 -13.79 11.97 6.45
N LEU A 518 -13.07 11.19 5.63
CA LEU A 518 -11.92 10.39 6.06
C LEU A 518 -10.78 11.30 6.51
N ALA A 519 -10.52 12.39 5.78
CA ALA A 519 -9.55 13.39 6.15
C ALA A 519 -9.90 14.07 7.49
N ASP A 520 -11.17 14.47 7.68
CA ASP A 520 -11.66 15.05 8.94
C ASP A 520 -11.51 14.07 10.11
N SER A 521 -11.89 12.81 9.89
CA SER A 521 -11.85 11.77 10.93
C SER A 521 -10.42 11.41 11.35
N ALA A 522 -9.42 11.66 10.50
CA ALA A 522 -8.01 11.52 10.85
C ALA A 522 -7.48 12.66 11.73
N LEU A 523 -8.15 13.82 11.74
CA LEU A 523 -7.69 15.03 12.44
C LEU A 523 -8.47 15.31 13.73
N VAL A 524 -9.67 14.76 13.89
CA VAL A 524 -10.54 15.07 15.02
C VAL A 524 -10.83 13.83 15.87
N GLN A 525 -10.50 13.89 17.16
CA GLN A 525 -11.08 13.00 18.15
C GLN A 525 -12.47 13.52 18.55
N ARG A 526 -13.52 13.01 17.92
CA ARG A 526 -14.90 13.33 18.29
C ARG A 526 -15.50 12.29 19.22
#